data_AF-A0A951Z3M0-F1
#
_entry.id   AF-A0A951Z3M0-F1
#
_cell.length_a   1.000
_cell.length_b   1.000
_cell.length_c   1.000
_cell.angle_alpha   90.00
_cell.angle_beta   90.00
_cell.angle_gamma   90.00
#
_symmetry.space_group_name_H-M   'P 1'
#
loop_
_entity.id
_entity.type
_entity.pdbx_description
1 polymer ?
#
loop_
_entity_poly.entity_id
_entity_poly.type
_entity_poly.pdbx_seq_one_letter_code
_entity_poly.pdbx_strand_id
1 'polypeptide(L)'
;MSNETFGEPIYTYTRRQAIDDGVLVDLTDTETIRQHWKYPFACTAEVWAVIETALTKPGQDINGICHDISNMAKLAITRSRQPDLIRFEVFIAGNIHALKLHIGPGDDPRPVLTLMLPNQD
;
A
#
# COMPACT_ATOMS: atom_id res chain seq x y z
N MET A 1 5.06 11.18 -33.81
CA MET A 1 4.36 12.26 -33.09
C MET A 1 4.68 12.08 -31.61
N SER A 2 5.89 12.47 -31.20
CA SER A 2 6.36 12.43 -29.82
C SER A 2 5.93 13.71 -29.13
N ASN A 3 4.97 13.61 -28.22
CA ASN A 3 4.47 14.72 -27.43
C ASN A 3 5.36 14.88 -26.19
N GLU A 4 6.58 15.39 -26.36
CA GLU A 4 7.46 15.76 -25.24
C GLU A 4 7.09 17.16 -24.75
N THR A 5 6.04 17.24 -23.93
CA THR A 5 5.54 18.50 -23.39
C THR A 5 6.30 18.96 -22.12
N PHE A 6 7.18 18.12 -21.57
CA PHE A 6 8.03 18.42 -20.43
C PHE A 6 9.41 17.77 -20.69
N GLY A 7 10.50 18.51 -20.49
CA GLY A 7 11.87 17.99 -20.69
C GLY A 7 12.24 16.85 -19.74
N GLU A 8 13.48 16.37 -19.79
CA GLU A 8 13.95 15.30 -18.88
C GLU A 8 13.69 15.65 -17.41
N PRO A 9 13.21 14.70 -16.59
CA PRO A 9 12.93 14.93 -15.19
C PRO A 9 14.19 15.39 -14.44
N ILE A 10 14.08 16.54 -13.75
CA ILE A 10 15.19 17.16 -13.02
C ILE A 10 15.63 16.30 -11.82
N TYR A 11 14.71 15.51 -11.26
CA TYR A 11 14.96 14.57 -10.18
C TYR A 11 13.84 13.51 -10.13
N THR A 12 14.20 12.24 -10.06
CA THR A 12 13.28 11.12 -9.87
C THR A 12 13.52 10.53 -8.48
N TYR A 13 12.50 10.61 -7.62
CA TYR A 13 12.51 9.95 -6.31
C TYR A 13 12.04 8.51 -6.46
N THR A 14 12.93 7.55 -6.20
CA THR A 14 12.67 6.12 -6.44
C THR A 14 11.91 5.49 -5.27
N ARG A 15 11.16 4.42 -5.53
CA ARG A 15 10.56 3.57 -4.51
C ARG A 15 11.63 3.00 -3.58
N ARG A 16 12.79 2.58 -4.13
CA ARG A 16 13.92 2.15 -3.31
C ARG A 16 14.34 3.24 -2.33
N GLN A 17 14.52 4.48 -2.80
CA GLN A 17 14.82 5.62 -1.93
C GLN A 17 13.73 5.87 -0.89
N ALA A 18 12.46 5.80 -1.26
CA ALA A 18 11.35 5.95 -0.31
C ALA A 18 11.36 4.87 0.79
N ILE A 19 11.79 3.65 0.48
CA ILE A 19 11.97 2.58 1.48
C ILE A 19 13.19 2.87 2.36
N ASP A 20 14.32 3.24 1.75
CA ASP A 20 15.58 3.52 2.45
C ASP A 20 15.44 4.74 3.39
N ASP A 21 14.64 5.74 3.00
CA ASP A 21 14.33 6.95 3.77
C ASP A 21 13.19 6.72 4.81
N GLY A 22 12.58 5.54 4.83
CA GLY A 22 11.51 5.18 5.77
C GLY A 22 10.14 5.80 5.46
N VAL A 23 9.96 6.42 4.29
CA VAL A 23 8.67 6.94 3.81
C VAL A 23 7.71 5.80 3.43
N LEU A 24 8.26 4.71 2.88
CA LEU A 24 7.56 3.47 2.61
C LEU A 24 8.12 2.33 3.45
N VAL A 25 7.24 1.46 3.91
CA VAL A 25 7.60 0.21 4.59
C VAL A 25 7.23 -0.96 3.67
N ASP A 26 8.24 -1.74 3.31
CA ASP A 26 8.07 -2.93 2.48
C ASP A 26 7.46 -4.07 3.29
N LEU A 27 6.33 -4.58 2.81
CA LEU A 27 5.60 -5.72 3.41
C LEU A 27 5.63 -6.95 2.50
N THR A 28 6.38 -6.90 1.39
CA THR A 28 6.39 -7.93 0.35
C THR A 28 6.70 -9.32 0.90
N ASP A 29 7.58 -9.41 1.91
CA ASP A 29 8.00 -10.68 2.51
C ASP A 29 7.15 -11.16 3.69
N THR A 30 6.14 -10.37 4.10
CA THR A 30 5.15 -10.82 5.08
C THR A 30 4.38 -12.01 4.51
N GLU A 31 4.29 -13.10 5.27
CA GLU A 31 3.74 -14.37 4.79
C GLU A 31 2.34 -14.22 4.20
N THR A 32 1.43 -13.56 4.94
CA THR A 32 0.07 -13.33 4.46
C THR A 32 0.04 -12.41 3.24
N ILE A 33 0.93 -11.42 3.14
CA ILE A 33 1.01 -10.58 1.93
C ILE A 33 1.35 -11.43 0.71
N ARG A 34 2.32 -12.35 0.81
CA ARG A 34 2.68 -13.28 -0.28
C ARG A 34 1.55 -14.23 -0.66
N GLN A 35 0.69 -14.61 0.30
CA GLN A 35 -0.51 -15.42 0.02
C GLN A 35 -1.60 -14.62 -0.70
N HIS A 36 -1.71 -13.31 -0.42
CA HIS A 36 -2.77 -12.48 -0.97
C HIS A 36 -2.41 -11.81 -2.30
N TRP A 37 -1.14 -11.44 -2.51
CA TRP A 37 -0.72 -10.57 -3.60
C TRP A 37 0.48 -11.16 -4.36
N LYS A 38 0.46 -10.98 -5.69
CA LYS A 38 1.55 -11.41 -6.58
C LYS A 38 2.58 -10.30 -6.85
N TYR A 39 2.25 -9.07 -6.48
CA TYR A 39 3.05 -7.88 -6.72
C TYR A 39 3.71 -7.41 -5.43
N PRO A 40 4.88 -6.75 -5.50
CA PRO A 40 5.48 -6.11 -4.33
C PRO A 40 4.47 -5.20 -3.64
N PHE A 41 4.44 -5.22 -2.31
CA PHE A 41 3.45 -4.53 -1.51
C PHE A 41 4.16 -3.70 -0.45
N ALA A 42 3.93 -2.38 -0.44
CA ALA A 42 4.40 -1.50 0.61
C ALA A 42 3.24 -0.69 1.18
N CYS A 43 3.46 -0.11 2.35
CA CYS A 43 2.58 0.89 2.92
C CYS A 43 3.35 2.17 3.26
N THR A 44 2.67 3.31 3.40
CA THR A 44 3.30 4.53 3.90
C THR A 44 3.65 4.40 5.38
N ALA A 45 4.62 5.21 5.84
CA ALA A 45 5.02 5.27 7.24
C ALA A 45 3.82 5.51 8.19
N GLU A 46 2.84 6.31 7.77
CA GLU A 46 1.65 6.60 8.57
C GLU A 46 0.71 5.40 8.67
N VAL A 47 0.56 4.63 7.59
CA VAL A 47 -0.18 3.36 7.64
C VAL A 47 0.59 2.35 8.49
N TRP A 48 1.92 2.32 8.39
CA TRP A 48 2.75 1.47 9.24
C TRP A 48 2.60 1.82 10.73
N ALA A 49 2.57 3.10 11.10
CA ALA A 49 2.34 3.53 12.48
C ALA A 49 0.98 3.05 13.03
N VAL A 50 -0.06 2.99 12.20
CA VAL A 50 -1.35 2.38 12.56
C VAL A 50 -1.19 0.89 12.86
N ILE A 51 -0.45 0.17 12.02
CA ILE A 51 -0.17 -1.26 12.20
C ILE A 51 0.67 -1.48 13.46
N GLU A 52 1.73 -0.71 13.70
CA GLU A 52 2.56 -0.81 14.90
C GLU A 52 1.75 -0.56 16.17
N THR A 53 0.89 0.46 16.17
CA THR A 53 -0.02 0.73 17.29
C THR A 53 -0.95 -0.45 17.54
N ALA A 54 -1.48 -1.07 16.49
CA ALA A 54 -2.32 -2.25 16.58
C ALA A 54 -1.57 -3.46 17.17
N LEU A 55 -0.32 -3.68 16.78
CA LEU A 55 0.53 -4.77 17.28
C LEU A 55 0.83 -4.66 18.79
N THR A 56 0.70 -3.48 19.40
CA THR A 56 0.82 -3.34 20.86
C THR A 56 -0.36 -3.94 21.63
N LYS A 57 -1.49 -4.23 20.95
CA LYS A 57 -2.69 -4.76 21.60
C LYS A 57 -2.65 -6.29 21.71
N PRO A 58 -3.12 -6.88 22.82
CA PRO A 58 -3.15 -8.34 22.97
C PRO A 58 -3.94 -9.03 21.87
N GLY A 59 -3.39 -10.11 21.31
CA GLY A 59 -4.06 -10.91 20.27
C GLY A 59 -4.04 -10.29 18.87
N GLN A 60 -3.22 -9.27 18.63
CA GLN A 60 -2.94 -8.75 17.29
C GLN A 60 -1.58 -9.23 16.82
N ASP A 61 -1.50 -9.60 15.54
CA ASP A 61 -0.27 -9.97 14.86
C ASP A 61 -0.27 -9.44 13.43
N ILE A 62 0.93 -9.34 12.84
CA ILE A 62 1.11 -8.71 11.53
C ILE A 62 0.42 -9.47 10.40
N ASN A 63 0.36 -10.80 10.50
CA ASN A 63 -0.28 -11.64 9.49
C ASN A 63 -1.79 -11.48 9.53
N GLY A 64 -2.40 -11.47 10.72
CA GLY A 64 -3.83 -11.19 10.91
C GLY A 64 -4.23 -9.81 10.37
N ILE A 65 -3.48 -8.76 10.73
CA ILE A 65 -3.75 -7.40 10.22
C ILE A 65 -3.61 -7.34 8.70
N CYS A 66 -2.55 -7.92 8.13
CA CYS A 66 -2.36 -7.99 6.67
C CYS A 66 -3.46 -8.80 5.99
N HIS A 67 -3.98 -9.84 6.63
CA HIS A 67 -5.09 -10.65 6.13
C HIS A 67 -6.36 -9.81 5.99
N ASP A 68 -6.73 -9.09 7.05
CA ASP A 68 -7.93 -8.24 7.09
C ASP A 68 -7.85 -7.12 6.05
N ILE A 69 -6.73 -6.40 5.99
CA ILE A 69 -6.47 -5.37 4.98
C ILE A 69 -6.62 -5.95 3.58
N SER A 70 -5.99 -7.09 3.32
CA SER A 70 -5.98 -7.70 1.99
C SER A 70 -7.36 -8.20 1.56
N ASN A 71 -8.14 -8.75 2.48
CA ASN A 71 -9.52 -9.17 2.21
C ASN A 71 -10.42 -7.98 1.91
N MET A 72 -10.34 -6.91 2.72
CA MET A 72 -11.16 -5.72 2.51
C MET A 72 -10.80 -4.99 1.21
N ALA A 73 -9.51 -4.93 0.88
CA ALA A 73 -9.05 -4.40 -0.41
C ALA A 73 -9.60 -5.24 -1.59
N LYS A 74 -9.52 -6.57 -1.54
CA LYS A 74 -10.06 -7.46 -2.58
C LYS A 74 -11.57 -7.32 -2.73
N LEU A 75 -12.30 -7.21 -1.62
CA LEU A 75 -13.74 -6.97 -1.66
C LEU A 75 -14.06 -5.63 -2.35
N ALA A 76 -13.30 -4.58 -2.03
CA ALA A 76 -13.48 -3.27 -2.66
C ALA A 76 -13.11 -3.26 -4.15
N ILE A 77 -12.06 -3.99 -4.56
CA ILE A 77 -11.66 -4.17 -5.97
C ILE A 77 -12.84 -4.68 -6.80
N THR A 78 -13.55 -5.71 -6.31
CA THR A 78 -14.69 -6.29 -7.05
C THR A 78 -15.86 -5.33 -7.25
N ARG A 79 -15.90 -4.22 -6.50
CA ARG A 79 -16.97 -3.21 -6.53
C ARG A 79 -16.52 -1.89 -7.16
N SER A 80 -15.22 -1.69 -7.37
CA SER A 80 -14.67 -0.44 -7.87
C SER A 80 -14.86 -0.28 -9.37
N ARG A 81 -15.01 0.98 -9.80
CA ARG A 81 -14.94 1.38 -11.21
C ARG A 81 -13.59 2.01 -11.58
N GLN A 82 -12.74 2.28 -10.59
CA GLN A 82 -11.37 2.78 -10.74
C GLN A 82 -10.41 1.59 -10.54
N PRO A 83 -9.71 1.12 -11.59
CA PRO A 83 -8.91 -0.10 -11.50
C PRO A 83 -7.53 0.10 -10.84
N ASP A 84 -7.05 1.33 -10.83
CA ASP A 84 -5.72 1.76 -10.39
C ASP A 84 -5.69 2.22 -8.92
N LEU A 85 -6.80 2.76 -8.42
CA LEU A 85 -6.89 3.26 -7.04
C LEU A 85 -8.20 2.81 -6.38
N ILE A 86 -8.07 2.08 -5.28
CA ILE A 86 -9.19 1.47 -4.56
C ILE A 86 -9.27 2.03 -3.16
N ARG A 87 -10.41 2.62 -2.81
CA ARG A 87 -10.69 3.10 -1.45
C ARG A 87 -11.54 2.09 -0.70
N PHE A 88 -11.21 1.83 0.56
CA PHE A 88 -11.93 0.88 1.40
C PHE A 88 -11.77 1.21 2.88
N GLU A 89 -12.62 0.61 3.71
CA GLU A 89 -12.53 0.66 5.15
C GLU A 89 -12.14 -0.72 5.68
N VAL A 90 -11.33 -0.75 6.74
CA VAL A 90 -10.91 -1.98 7.41
C VAL A 90 -10.94 -1.78 8.92
N PHE A 91 -11.31 -2.84 9.64
CA PHE A 91 -11.24 -2.84 11.09
C PHE A 91 -9.88 -3.34 11.55
N ILE A 92 -9.12 -2.51 12.26
CA ILE A 92 -7.80 -2.87 12.79
C ILE A 92 -7.82 -2.63 14.29
N ALA A 93 -7.63 -3.69 15.07
CA ALA A 93 -7.45 -3.65 16.51
C ALA A 93 -8.50 -2.81 17.27
N GLY A 94 -9.78 -2.88 16.89
CA GLY A 94 -10.85 -2.15 17.58
C GLY A 94 -11.37 -0.89 16.87
N ASN A 95 -10.70 -0.42 15.82
CA ASN A 95 -11.03 0.83 15.15
C ASN A 95 -11.23 0.64 13.65
N ILE A 96 -12.08 1.47 13.04
CA ILE A 96 -12.24 1.52 11.59
C ILE A 96 -11.23 2.51 11.02
N HIS A 97 -10.48 2.07 10.00
CA HIS A 97 -9.54 2.88 9.26
C HIS A 97 -9.95 2.93 7.79
N ALA A 98 -10.09 4.14 7.25
CA ALA A 98 -10.22 4.35 5.82
C ALA A 98 -8.82 4.31 5.19
N LEU A 99 -8.64 3.49 4.16
CA LEU A 99 -7.39 3.31 3.44
C LEU A 99 -7.63 3.38 1.93
N LYS A 100 -6.56 3.60 1.18
CA LYS A 100 -6.54 3.41 -0.26
C LYS A 100 -5.38 2.52 -0.68
N LEU A 101 -5.64 1.62 -1.63
CA LEU A 101 -4.65 0.78 -2.28
C LEU A 101 -4.48 1.26 -3.72
N HIS A 102 -3.27 1.67 -4.07
CA HIS A 102 -2.90 2.07 -5.42
C HIS A 102 -2.05 0.98 -6.06
N ILE A 103 -2.30 0.71 -7.34
CA ILE A 103 -1.44 -0.10 -8.20
C ILE A 103 -0.84 0.77 -9.29
N GLY A 104 0.48 0.81 -9.38
CA GLY A 104 1.20 1.63 -10.35
C GLY A 104 2.61 1.10 -10.62
N PRO A 105 3.38 1.74 -11.52
CA PRO A 105 4.78 1.38 -11.73
C PRO A 105 5.63 1.66 -10.49
N GLY A 106 6.63 0.82 -10.25
CA GLY A 106 7.68 1.08 -9.26
C GLY A 106 8.87 1.82 -9.89
N ASP A 107 10.08 1.41 -9.53
CA ASP A 107 11.33 1.91 -10.16
C ASP A 107 11.51 1.43 -11.60
N ASP A 108 10.73 0.42 -11.98
CA ASP A 108 10.66 -0.15 -13.31
C ASP A 108 9.18 -0.37 -13.69
N PRO A 109 8.88 -0.76 -14.95
CA PRO A 109 7.49 -0.89 -15.42
C PRO A 109 6.67 -1.98 -14.71
N ARG A 110 7.27 -2.78 -13.81
CA ARG A 110 6.53 -3.79 -13.06
C ARG A 110 5.56 -3.12 -12.08
N PRO A 111 4.33 -3.63 -11.98
CA PRO A 111 3.34 -3.09 -11.05
C PRO A 111 3.75 -3.36 -9.60
N VAL A 112 3.51 -2.36 -8.76
CA VAL A 112 3.66 -2.42 -7.30
C VAL A 112 2.38 -1.95 -6.64
N LEU A 113 2.09 -2.52 -5.47
CA LEU A 113 0.98 -2.13 -4.62
C LEU A 113 1.49 -1.21 -3.51
N THR A 114 0.77 -0.11 -3.29
CA THR A 114 1.07 0.86 -2.23
C THR A 114 -0.20 1.18 -1.45
N LEU A 115 -0.17 0.86 -0.16
CA LEU A 115 -1.26 1.12 0.79
C LEU A 115 -1.03 2.45 1.51
N MET A 116 -2.04 3.32 1.49
CA MET A 116 -1.94 4.71 1.94
C MET A 116 -3.18 5.15 2.71
N LEU A 117 -3.07 6.25 3.45
CA LEU A 117 -4.22 6.97 3.97
C LEU A 117 -4.98 7.71 2.84
N PRO A 118 -6.26 8.06 3.05
CA PRO A 118 -7.11 8.61 1.98
C PRO A 118 -6.67 9.97 1.44
N ASN A 119 -5.93 10.73 2.26
CA ASN A 119 -5.46 12.10 2.03
C ASN A 119 -4.03 12.18 1.49
N GLN A 120 -3.30 11.07 1.47
CA GLN A 120 -1.99 10.99 0.82
C GLN A 120 -2.21 10.80 -0.68
N ASP A 121 -1.26 11.15 -1.54
CA ASP A 121 -1.28 10.90 -2.99
C ASP A 121 0.04 10.34 -3.48
#